data_AF-A0A3B3WQU3-F1
#
_entry.id   AF-A0A3B3WQU3-F1
#
_cell.length_a   1.000
_cell.length_b   1.000
_cell.length_c   1.000
_cell.angle_alpha   90.00
_cell.angle_beta   90.00
_cell.angle_gamma   90.00
#
_symmetry.space_group_name_H-M   'P 1'
#
loop_
_entity.id
_entity.type
_entity.pdbx_description
1 polymer ?
#
loop_
_entity_poly.entity_id
_entity_poly.type
_entity_poly.pdbx_seq_one_letter_code
_entity_poly.pdbx_strand_id
1 'polypeptide(L)'
;MCGLCGNFNGNPNDDFHTPSGSSSNSADVFGAAWKIPGNYTCSDGCGSSCAQCNDDRSARAQCEVIQACTIRDGHLGCYDAMSTCTVWGDPHYVTFDGALAHFQGSCSYIITEMKVSFILNAGRKTSVVNGAEVSLPTTAGMFGQVMSTDFGLMVSYDMSSYVRITVPYTYQNSTCGLCGNFNNHPEDDFRTRQGQVVSSDVVFANSWKVSGDDEPGCDVQCSGLACAGCTAAQTALYRNSAHCGILENSTGPFAGCHQHLPPGSFVDSCVYDLCVGGGYQPILCQALNVYSSQCQQNGIQPQSWRRPGLCEIPCPANSHYEAQGTGCPSTCVNPNSTYNCPLPDQESCVCNSGYLLSGGVCVPHADCGCSFEGHYYRSGETVILDADCGRRCTCSYGSMTCSSHSCGQHESSHCVFLPVRLCHCYLSV
;
A
#
# COMPACT_ATOMS: atom_id res chain seq x y z
N MET A 1 21.54 -2.06 16.13
CA MET A 1 21.92 -3.47 16.37
C MET A 1 20.77 -4.08 17.13
N CYS A 2 20.10 -5.08 16.57
CA CYS A 2 18.85 -5.58 17.13
C CYS A 2 18.86 -7.12 17.16
N GLY A 3 18.89 -7.66 18.38
CA GLY A 3 18.59 -9.07 18.66
C GLY A 3 19.59 -10.08 18.11
N LEU A 4 19.15 -11.34 18.05
CA LEU A 4 19.95 -12.50 17.61
C LEU A 4 20.19 -12.56 16.10
N CYS A 5 19.84 -11.50 15.40
CA CYS A 5 19.73 -11.46 13.95
C CYS A 5 21.00 -10.90 13.30
N GLY A 6 21.79 -10.09 14.01
CA GLY A 6 23.12 -9.68 13.55
C GLY A 6 23.35 -8.17 13.53
N ASN A 7 24.39 -7.72 12.83
CA ASN A 7 24.64 -6.29 12.57
C ASN A 7 24.32 -5.88 11.12
N PHE A 8 24.05 -6.85 10.24
CA PHE A 8 23.39 -6.67 8.94
C PHE A 8 24.08 -5.72 7.95
N ASN A 9 25.41 -5.69 7.97
CA ASN A 9 26.22 -4.96 6.98
C ASN A 9 26.54 -5.80 5.71
N GLY A 10 25.95 -6.99 5.57
CA GLY A 10 26.21 -7.92 4.47
C GLY A 10 27.46 -8.78 4.63
N ASN A 11 28.15 -8.71 5.77
CA ASN A 11 29.26 -9.58 6.12
C ASN A 11 28.86 -10.55 7.24
N PRO A 12 28.64 -11.84 6.95
CA PRO A 12 28.20 -12.81 7.96
C PRO A 12 29.24 -13.07 9.06
N ASN A 13 30.48 -12.58 8.88
CA ASN A 13 31.56 -12.80 9.84
C ASN A 13 31.55 -11.82 11.02
N ASP A 14 30.73 -10.77 11.00
CA ASP A 14 30.64 -9.81 12.09
C ASP A 14 29.21 -9.59 12.61
N ASP A 15 28.30 -10.53 12.37
CA ASP A 15 26.92 -10.39 12.84
C ASP A 15 26.79 -10.44 14.37
N PHE A 16 27.72 -11.08 15.09
CA PHE A 16 27.59 -11.30 16.52
C PHE A 16 27.91 -10.05 17.37
N HIS A 17 27.07 -9.01 17.30
CA HIS A 17 27.21 -7.82 18.15
C HIS A 17 26.23 -7.84 19.34
N THR A 18 26.76 -7.62 20.54
CA THR A 18 25.99 -7.50 21.78
C THR A 18 25.20 -6.18 21.84
N PRO A 19 24.23 -6.01 22.77
CA PRO A 19 23.50 -4.74 22.94
C PRO A 19 24.40 -3.53 23.22
N SER A 20 25.60 -3.76 23.77
CA SER A 20 26.62 -2.73 24.02
C SER A 20 27.40 -2.30 22.77
N GLY A 21 27.17 -2.95 21.63
CA GLY A 21 27.93 -2.76 20.40
C GLY A 21 29.28 -3.50 20.35
N SER A 22 29.56 -4.35 21.34
CA SER A 22 30.76 -5.20 21.35
C SER A 22 30.56 -6.43 20.47
N SER A 23 31.54 -6.78 19.64
CA SER A 23 31.51 -8.03 18.86
C SER A 23 31.84 -9.25 19.73
N SER A 24 31.19 -10.37 19.43
CA SER A 24 31.35 -11.68 20.04
C SER A 24 31.76 -12.69 18.97
N ASN A 25 32.56 -13.68 19.32
CA ASN A 25 32.92 -14.80 18.45
C ASN A 25 32.22 -16.11 18.86
N SER A 26 31.32 -16.04 19.84
CA SER A 26 30.55 -17.17 20.34
C SER A 26 29.06 -16.88 20.21
N ALA A 27 28.35 -17.79 19.55
CA ALA A 27 26.89 -17.74 19.42
C ALA A 27 26.20 -17.82 20.80
N ASP A 28 26.77 -18.58 21.74
CA ASP A 28 26.23 -18.69 23.11
C ASP A 28 26.37 -17.37 23.88
N VAL A 29 27.52 -16.72 23.79
CA VAL A 29 27.78 -15.42 24.44
C VAL A 29 26.95 -14.31 23.80
N PHE A 30 26.81 -14.32 22.47
CA PHE A 30 25.93 -13.43 21.74
C PHE A 30 24.47 -13.64 22.17
N GLY A 31 24.01 -14.90 22.20
CA GLY A 31 22.69 -15.31 22.68
C GLY A 31 22.38 -14.82 24.10
N ALA A 32 23.30 -15.06 25.02
CA ALA A 32 23.18 -14.66 26.42
C ALA A 32 23.20 -13.14 26.62
N ALA A 33 23.94 -12.38 25.79
CA ALA A 33 24.01 -10.93 25.89
C ALA A 33 22.67 -10.24 25.57
N TRP A 34 21.81 -10.88 24.77
CA TRP A 34 20.47 -10.41 24.45
C TRP A 34 19.38 -10.94 25.39
N LYS A 35 19.78 -11.69 26.44
CA LYS A 35 18.87 -12.24 27.45
C LYS A 35 18.33 -11.12 28.35
N ILE A 36 17.00 -10.99 28.41
CA ILE A 36 16.31 -10.04 29.29
C ILE A 36 16.35 -10.59 30.74
N PRO A 37 16.55 -9.74 31.77
CA PRO A 37 16.52 -10.18 33.17
C PRO A 37 15.15 -10.73 33.57
N GLY A 38 15.11 -11.97 34.07
CA GLY A 38 13.89 -12.63 34.58
C GLY A 38 14.20 -14.01 35.14
N ASN A 39 13.39 -14.50 36.08
CA ASN A 39 13.59 -15.80 36.74
C ASN A 39 13.01 -16.95 35.90
N TYR A 40 13.48 -17.08 34.65
CA TYR A 40 12.99 -18.06 33.69
C TYR A 40 14.09 -19.06 33.33
N THR A 41 13.82 -20.35 33.57
CA THR A 41 14.72 -21.46 33.23
C THR A 41 14.44 -21.91 31.80
N CYS A 42 15.10 -21.31 30.82
CA CYS A 42 15.40 -22.02 29.59
C CYS A 42 16.65 -22.86 29.90
N SER A 43 16.54 -24.19 29.88
CA SER A 43 17.75 -25.04 29.91
C SER A 43 18.59 -24.68 28.70
N ASP A 44 19.90 -24.55 28.91
CA ASP A 44 20.88 -24.14 27.92
C ASP A 44 20.67 -24.84 26.56
N GLY A 45 20.90 -24.08 25.48
CA GLY A 45 20.48 -24.34 24.09
C GLY A 45 20.48 -25.79 23.58
N CYS A 46 19.60 -26.05 22.62
CA CYS A 46 19.48 -27.36 21.97
C CYS A 46 20.82 -27.79 21.32
N GLY A 47 21.39 -28.88 21.83
CA GLY A 47 22.15 -29.82 21.02
C GLY A 47 21.25 -30.60 20.04
N SER A 48 21.69 -31.78 19.60
CA SER A 48 21.09 -32.57 18.51
C SER A 48 19.71 -33.23 18.78
N SER A 49 18.98 -32.82 19.82
CA SER A 49 17.64 -33.35 20.13
C SER A 49 16.91 -32.41 21.10
N CYS A 50 15.86 -31.73 20.64
CA CYS A 50 15.07 -30.85 21.50
C CYS A 50 13.97 -31.64 22.25
N ALA A 51 13.89 -31.43 23.57
CA ALA A 51 12.71 -31.74 24.37
C ALA A 51 11.72 -30.57 24.29
N GLN A 52 10.42 -30.85 24.20
CA GLN A 52 9.35 -29.85 24.12
C GLN A 52 9.29 -28.99 25.39
N CYS A 53 9.02 -27.69 25.24
CA CYS A 53 8.76 -26.78 26.36
C CYS A 53 7.46 -27.17 27.06
N ASN A 54 7.40 -27.02 28.39
CA ASN A 54 6.18 -27.28 29.16
C ASN A 54 5.07 -26.24 28.93
N ASP A 55 5.42 -25.06 28.41
CA ASP A 55 4.47 -24.03 27.97
C ASP A 55 5.06 -23.20 26.81
N ASP A 56 4.84 -23.67 25.58
CA ASP A 56 5.30 -23.01 24.36
C ASP A 56 4.62 -21.65 24.09
N ARG A 57 3.48 -21.33 24.73
CA ARG A 57 2.76 -20.07 24.47
C ARG A 57 3.47 -18.87 25.08
N SER A 58 3.96 -18.98 26.31
CA SER A 58 4.64 -17.88 27.00
C SER A 58 6.01 -17.57 26.38
N ALA A 59 6.73 -18.60 25.89
CA ALA A 59 7.98 -18.43 25.17
C ALA A 59 7.80 -17.86 23.76
N ARG A 60 6.77 -18.31 23.02
CA ARG A 60 6.38 -17.68 21.73
C ARG A 60 5.93 -16.23 21.92
N ALA A 61 5.10 -15.95 22.93
CA ALA A 61 4.62 -14.61 23.27
C ALA A 61 5.72 -13.61 23.67
N GLN A 62 6.92 -14.09 24.01
CA GLN A 62 8.07 -13.26 24.38
C GLN A 62 9.14 -13.17 23.29
N CYS A 63 9.15 -14.11 22.34
CA CYS A 63 9.75 -13.92 21.01
C CYS A 63 8.85 -13.07 20.09
N GLU A 64 7.59 -12.84 20.46
CA GLU A 64 6.56 -12.04 19.77
C GLU A 64 6.71 -10.52 19.92
N VAL A 65 7.90 -10.01 20.22
CA VAL A 65 8.28 -8.76 19.53
C VAL A 65 8.59 -9.21 18.10
N ILE A 66 7.55 -9.51 17.30
CA ILE A 66 7.72 -9.84 15.89
C ILE A 66 8.17 -8.53 15.25
N GLN A 67 9.45 -8.23 15.35
CA GLN A 67 10.05 -7.20 14.54
C GLN A 67 10.49 -7.86 13.25
N ALA A 68 9.74 -7.62 12.18
CA ALA A 68 10.22 -7.92 10.85
C ALA A 68 11.47 -7.09 10.58
N CYS A 69 12.51 -7.72 10.03
CA CYS A 69 13.61 -6.97 9.43
C CYS A 69 13.05 -6.28 8.19
N THR A 70 12.78 -4.98 8.30
CA THR A 70 12.29 -4.14 7.22
C THR A 70 12.97 -2.78 7.30
N ILE A 71 12.74 -1.90 6.33
CA ILE A 71 13.32 -0.56 6.31
C ILE A 71 12.17 0.42 6.51
N ARG A 72 12.27 1.35 7.47
CA ARG A 72 11.27 2.41 7.69
C ARG A 72 11.96 3.76 7.68
N ASP A 73 11.42 4.70 6.90
CA ASP A 73 11.99 6.06 6.73
C ASP A 73 13.48 6.04 6.33
N GLY A 74 13.87 5.10 5.46
CA GLY A 74 15.24 4.95 4.96
C GLY A 74 16.24 4.35 5.96
N HIS A 75 15.77 3.86 7.11
CA HIS A 75 16.61 3.20 8.12
C HIS A 75 16.29 1.70 8.13
N LEU A 76 17.33 0.85 7.97
CA LEU A 76 17.21 -0.60 8.14
C LEU A 76 17.22 -0.92 9.64
N GLY A 77 16.19 -1.63 10.10
CA GLY A 77 15.97 -1.87 11.51
C GLY A 77 15.01 -3.01 11.76
N CYS A 78 14.89 -3.38 13.03
CA CYS A 78 13.86 -4.30 13.48
C CYS A 78 12.61 -3.45 13.76
N TYR A 79 11.63 -3.52 12.86
CA TYR A 79 10.35 -2.84 13.00
C TYR A 79 9.27 -3.87 13.18
N ASP A 80 8.23 -3.54 13.93
CA ASP A 80 7.12 -4.45 14.14
C ASP A 80 6.63 -4.99 12.79
N ALA A 81 6.37 -6.30 12.72
CA ALA A 81 5.70 -6.92 11.61
C ALA A 81 4.45 -6.11 11.28
N MET A 82 4.00 -6.15 10.04
CA MET A 82 2.87 -5.34 9.59
C MET A 82 1.73 -6.26 9.17
N SER A 83 0.49 -5.90 9.52
CA SER A 83 -0.70 -6.51 8.94
C SER A 83 -1.35 -5.56 7.94
N THR A 84 -1.99 -6.12 6.92
CA THR A 84 -2.62 -5.39 5.82
C THR A 84 -4.11 -5.70 5.73
N CYS A 85 -4.93 -4.66 5.77
CA CYS A 85 -6.32 -4.70 5.32
C CYS A 85 -6.39 -4.15 3.89
N THR A 86 -7.18 -4.78 3.03
CA THR A 86 -7.35 -4.38 1.62
C THR A 86 -8.81 -4.16 1.33
N VAL A 87 -9.16 -3.06 0.68
CA VAL A 87 -10.50 -2.77 0.15
C VAL A 87 -10.37 -2.58 -1.35
N TRP A 88 -11.20 -3.23 -2.15
CA TRP A 88 -11.19 -3.08 -3.59
C TRP A 88 -12.60 -3.13 -4.20
N GLY A 89 -12.72 -2.54 -5.39
CA GLY A 89 -13.98 -2.49 -6.12
C GLY A 89 -15.05 -1.73 -5.35
N ASP A 90 -16.29 -2.23 -5.44
CA ASP A 90 -17.44 -1.77 -4.66
C ASP A 90 -18.16 -3.04 -4.19
N PRO A 91 -18.16 -3.35 -2.88
CA PRO A 91 -17.07 -3.31 -1.89
C PRO A 91 -16.68 -4.71 -1.47
N HIS A 92 -15.46 -5.07 -1.83
CA HIS A 92 -14.80 -6.27 -1.34
C HIS A 92 -13.69 -5.85 -0.41
N TYR A 93 -13.53 -6.55 0.71
CA TYR A 93 -12.41 -6.28 1.60
C TYR A 93 -11.89 -7.55 2.27
N VAL A 94 -10.58 -7.54 2.53
CA VAL A 94 -9.86 -8.49 3.37
C VAL A 94 -9.43 -7.74 4.62
N THR A 95 -9.84 -8.25 5.78
CA THR A 95 -9.48 -7.72 7.10
C THR A 95 -8.01 -7.97 7.43
N PHE A 96 -7.53 -7.43 8.56
CA PHE A 96 -6.17 -7.66 9.03
C PHE A 96 -5.85 -9.12 9.35
N ASP A 97 -6.85 -9.93 9.71
CA ASP A 97 -6.65 -11.35 10.01
C ASP A 97 -6.96 -12.27 8.82
N GLY A 98 -7.34 -11.68 7.68
CA GLY A 98 -7.56 -12.41 6.42
C GLY A 98 -9.02 -12.79 6.12
N ALA A 99 -9.99 -12.32 6.92
CA ALA A 99 -11.40 -12.54 6.64
C ALA A 99 -11.83 -11.75 5.39
N LEU A 100 -12.46 -12.45 4.45
CA LEU A 100 -12.95 -11.89 3.20
C LEU A 100 -14.45 -11.58 3.30
N ALA A 101 -14.85 -10.36 2.97
CA ALA A 101 -16.25 -9.94 2.96
C ALA A 101 -16.63 -9.25 1.63
N HIS A 102 -17.92 -9.33 1.32
CA HIS A 102 -18.53 -8.70 0.17
C HIS A 102 -19.76 -7.90 0.59
N PHE A 103 -19.71 -6.58 0.50
CA PHE A 103 -20.80 -5.75 1.00
C PHE A 103 -21.03 -4.52 0.16
N GLN A 104 -22.09 -4.49 -0.67
CA GLN A 104 -22.50 -3.31 -1.44
C GLN A 104 -23.10 -2.22 -0.55
N GLY A 105 -22.45 -1.06 -0.50
CA GLY A 105 -22.91 0.08 0.29
C GLY A 105 -22.59 1.41 -0.39
N SER A 106 -23.61 2.24 -0.61
CA SER A 106 -23.49 3.59 -1.19
C SER A 106 -23.20 4.69 -0.17
N CYS A 107 -22.95 4.32 1.08
CA CYS A 107 -22.72 5.25 2.19
C CYS A 107 -21.23 5.33 2.56
N SER A 108 -20.92 6.23 3.49
CA SER A 108 -19.65 6.30 4.18
C SER A 108 -19.59 5.27 5.31
N TYR A 109 -18.50 4.50 5.37
CA TYR A 109 -18.28 3.45 6.36
C TYR A 109 -16.92 3.63 7.06
N ILE A 110 -16.85 3.14 8.29
CA ILE A 110 -15.62 3.14 9.09
C ILE A 110 -14.79 1.93 8.71
N ILE A 111 -13.75 2.15 7.89
CA ILE A 111 -12.85 1.08 7.45
C ILE A 111 -11.97 0.58 8.60
N THR A 112 -11.35 1.47 9.36
CA THR A 112 -10.67 1.11 10.61
C THR A 112 -10.65 2.27 11.60
N GLU A 113 -10.98 2.01 12.86
CA GLU A 113 -10.82 2.90 14.00
C GLU A 113 -9.75 2.34 14.93
N MET A 114 -8.84 3.20 15.39
CA MET A 114 -7.83 2.89 16.39
C MET A 114 -8.01 3.88 17.56
N LYS A 115 -7.24 3.74 18.65
CA LYS A 115 -7.15 4.79 19.69
C LYS A 115 -6.66 6.15 19.13
N VAL A 116 -6.22 6.19 17.86
CA VAL A 116 -6.11 7.35 16.97
C VAL A 116 -7.13 7.14 15.85
N SER A 117 -8.17 7.97 15.76
CA SER A 117 -9.27 7.78 14.80
C SER A 117 -8.82 8.16 13.39
N PHE A 118 -9.08 7.28 12.41
CA PHE A 118 -8.97 7.52 10.98
C PHE A 118 -10.32 7.24 10.31
N ILE A 119 -10.85 8.20 9.55
CA ILE A 119 -12.05 8.00 8.74
C ILE A 119 -11.64 8.22 7.29
N LEU A 120 -11.81 7.19 6.45
CA LEU A 120 -11.67 7.29 5.00
C LEU A 120 -13.08 7.24 4.40
N ASN A 121 -13.59 8.37 3.92
CA ASN A 121 -14.88 8.40 3.24
C ASN A 121 -14.67 8.01 1.77
N ALA A 122 -15.40 6.99 1.30
CA ALA A 122 -15.36 6.52 -0.08
C ALA A 122 -15.71 7.61 -1.10
N GLY A 123 -16.50 8.63 -0.70
CA GLY A 123 -16.85 9.79 -1.55
C GLY A 123 -16.01 11.05 -1.33
N ARG A 124 -15.40 11.24 -0.15
CA ARG A 124 -14.74 12.49 0.24
C ARG A 124 -13.32 12.18 0.74
N LYS A 125 -12.34 12.48 -0.12
CA LYS A 125 -10.89 12.22 0.05
C LYS A 125 -10.25 13.01 1.21
N THR A 126 -10.81 12.93 2.41
CA THR A 126 -10.32 13.64 3.60
C THR A 126 -9.73 12.65 4.60
N SER A 127 -8.54 12.95 5.10
CA SER A 127 -7.92 12.21 6.21
C SER A 127 -8.19 12.97 7.50
N VAL A 128 -8.88 12.34 8.46
CA VAL A 128 -9.13 12.92 9.79
C VAL A 128 -8.27 12.17 10.79
N VAL A 129 -7.44 12.89 11.56
CA VAL A 129 -6.62 12.35 12.66
C VAL A 129 -7.02 13.06 13.94
N ASN A 130 -7.47 12.33 14.96
CA ASN A 130 -7.93 12.89 16.25
C ASN A 130 -9.03 13.97 16.11
N GLY A 131 -9.90 13.83 15.11
CA GLY A 131 -10.99 14.79 14.85
C GLY A 131 -10.59 16.06 14.08
N ALA A 132 -9.33 16.18 13.63
CA ALA A 132 -8.87 17.26 12.77
C ALA A 132 -8.59 16.74 11.35
N GLU A 133 -8.98 17.49 10.31
CA GLU A 133 -8.53 17.22 8.94
C GLU A 133 -7.02 17.47 8.85
N VAL A 134 -6.27 16.47 8.34
CA VAL A 134 -4.81 16.52 8.24
C VAL A 134 -4.37 16.24 6.80
N SER A 135 -3.48 17.09 6.29
CA SER A 135 -2.73 16.85 5.06
C SER A 135 -1.56 15.92 5.36
N LEU A 136 -1.66 14.64 4.99
CA LEU A 136 -0.55 13.69 5.18
C LEU A 136 0.50 13.83 4.06
N PRO A 137 1.79 13.62 4.35
CA PRO A 137 2.82 13.60 3.31
C PRO A 137 2.56 12.44 2.36
N THR A 138 2.37 12.76 1.08
CA THR A 138 2.03 11.78 0.06
C THR A 138 3.21 11.57 -0.90
N THR A 139 3.65 10.33 -1.04
CA THR A 139 4.55 9.96 -2.13
C THR A 139 3.70 9.52 -3.32
N ALA A 140 3.78 10.27 -4.42
CA ALA A 140 3.11 9.93 -5.65
C ALA A 140 4.00 9.03 -6.51
N GLY A 141 3.55 7.79 -6.74
CA GLY A 141 4.13 6.90 -7.75
C GLY A 141 3.32 6.94 -9.06
N MET A 142 3.79 6.23 -10.10
CA MET A 142 3.05 6.12 -11.36
C MET A 142 1.68 5.42 -11.24
N PHE A 143 1.46 4.63 -10.18
CA PHE A 143 0.28 3.78 -10.02
C PHE A 143 -0.54 4.05 -8.75
N GLY A 144 -0.20 5.09 -7.97
CA GLY A 144 -0.94 5.39 -6.75
C GLY A 144 -0.25 6.39 -5.83
N GLN A 145 -0.95 6.71 -4.75
CA GLN A 145 -0.46 7.55 -3.67
C GLN A 145 -0.26 6.71 -2.42
N VAL A 146 0.88 6.88 -1.76
CA VAL A 146 1.16 6.29 -0.44
C VAL A 146 1.27 7.41 0.58
N MET A 147 0.45 7.30 1.62
CA MET A 147 0.50 8.13 2.82
C MET A 147 1.11 7.31 3.95
N SER A 148 2.10 7.88 4.64
CA SER A 148 2.72 7.25 5.80
C SER A 148 2.69 8.19 7.00
N THR A 149 2.60 7.61 8.20
CA THR A 149 2.54 8.33 9.47
C THR A 149 3.74 7.96 10.35
N ASP A 150 4.13 8.87 11.23
CA ASP A 150 5.23 8.68 12.19
C ASP A 150 4.93 7.58 13.23
N PHE A 151 3.66 7.23 13.45
CA PHE A 151 3.24 6.09 14.27
C PHE A 151 3.01 4.78 13.50
N GLY A 152 3.25 4.75 12.18
CA GLY A 152 3.47 3.52 11.42
C GLY A 152 2.28 3.03 10.60
N LEU A 153 1.13 3.70 10.70
CA LEU A 153 0.05 3.49 9.74
C LEU A 153 0.50 3.93 8.34
N MET A 154 0.30 3.05 7.37
CA MET A 154 0.47 3.35 5.95
C MET A 154 -0.85 3.12 5.20
N VAL A 155 -1.23 4.07 4.35
CA VAL A 155 -2.39 3.95 3.47
C VAL A 155 -1.91 4.13 2.03
N SER A 156 -2.16 3.15 1.16
CA SER A 156 -1.94 3.30 -0.27
C SER A 156 -3.24 3.22 -1.04
N TYR A 157 -3.42 4.11 -2.01
CA TYR A 157 -4.61 4.18 -2.85
C TYR A 157 -4.26 4.39 -4.32
N ASP A 158 -4.88 3.63 -5.22
CA ASP A 158 -4.62 3.63 -6.67
C ASP A 158 -5.36 4.73 -7.45
N MET A 159 -5.98 5.69 -6.74
CA MET A 159 -6.85 6.73 -7.28
C MET A 159 -8.21 6.25 -7.83
N SER A 160 -8.51 4.96 -7.86
CA SER A 160 -9.73 4.42 -8.47
C SER A 160 -10.68 3.75 -7.47
N SER A 161 -10.29 2.62 -6.90
CA SER A 161 -11.13 1.82 -6.01
C SER A 161 -10.33 0.79 -5.21
N TYR A 162 -8.99 0.85 -5.19
CA TYR A 162 -8.14 -0.06 -4.41
C TYR A 162 -7.44 0.69 -3.28
N VAL A 163 -7.79 0.38 -2.03
CA VAL A 163 -7.19 0.92 -0.82
C VAL A 163 -6.48 -0.20 -0.06
N ARG A 164 -5.25 0.04 0.35
CA ARG A 164 -4.50 -0.83 1.26
C ARG A 164 -4.17 -0.06 2.53
N ILE A 165 -4.51 -0.62 3.67
CA ILE A 165 -4.22 -0.07 4.99
C ILE A 165 -3.28 -1.03 5.69
N THR A 166 -2.10 -0.56 6.07
CA THR A 166 -1.06 -1.37 6.70
C THR A 166 -0.75 -0.81 8.08
N VAL A 167 -0.77 -1.67 9.10
CA VAL A 167 -0.54 -1.29 10.50
C VAL A 167 0.52 -2.18 11.15
N PRO A 168 1.36 -1.64 12.05
CA PRO A 168 2.28 -2.44 12.86
C PRO A 168 1.53 -3.46 13.73
N TYR A 169 2.13 -4.62 13.99
CA TYR A 169 1.58 -5.68 14.86
C TYR A 169 1.42 -5.20 16.31
N THR A 170 2.03 -4.09 16.71
CA THR A 170 1.74 -3.44 18.00
C THR A 170 0.30 -2.94 18.11
N TYR A 171 -0.43 -2.83 16.98
CA TYR A 171 -1.86 -2.51 16.95
C TYR A 171 -2.75 -3.75 17.11
N GLN A 172 -2.19 -4.94 17.32
CA GLN A 172 -2.97 -6.14 17.59
C GLN A 172 -3.94 -5.90 18.75
N ASN A 173 -5.19 -6.37 18.61
CA ASN A 173 -6.30 -6.17 19.53
C ASN A 173 -6.70 -4.70 19.76
N SER A 174 -6.19 -3.75 18.96
CA SER A 174 -6.40 -2.31 19.13
C SER A 174 -7.12 -1.64 17.95
N THR A 175 -7.57 -2.43 16.98
CA THR A 175 -8.36 -1.96 15.84
C THR A 175 -9.82 -2.38 15.97
N CYS A 176 -10.70 -1.66 15.28
CA CYS A 176 -12.06 -2.07 15.00
C CYS A 176 -12.51 -1.43 13.67
N GLY A 177 -13.69 -1.76 13.16
CA GLY A 177 -14.18 -1.31 11.84
C GLY A 177 -14.30 -2.45 10.83
N LEU A 178 -14.47 -2.11 9.56
CA LEU A 178 -14.56 -3.12 8.48
C LEU A 178 -13.30 -3.97 8.32
N CYS A 179 -12.13 -3.47 8.73
CA CYS A 179 -10.86 -4.20 8.71
C CYS A 179 -10.69 -5.19 9.89
N GLY A 180 -11.71 -5.36 10.74
CA GLY A 180 -11.67 -6.34 11.82
C GLY A 180 -10.97 -5.84 13.09
N ASN A 181 -10.79 -6.75 14.04
CA ASN A 181 -10.26 -6.45 15.38
C ASN A 181 -8.74 -6.72 15.52
N PHE A 182 -8.14 -7.31 14.47
CA PHE A 182 -6.71 -7.63 14.37
C PHE A 182 -6.22 -8.43 15.57
N ASN A 183 -6.83 -9.59 15.82
CA ASN A 183 -6.47 -10.49 16.90
C ASN A 183 -5.90 -11.84 16.40
N ASN A 184 -5.65 -11.96 15.09
CA ASN A 184 -5.29 -13.17 14.35
C ASN A 184 -6.39 -14.24 14.29
N HIS A 185 -7.67 -13.86 14.40
CA HIS A 185 -8.82 -14.76 14.33
C HIS A 185 -9.82 -14.29 13.25
N PRO A 186 -9.62 -14.66 11.97
CA PRO A 186 -10.50 -14.23 10.89
C PRO A 186 -11.97 -14.66 11.08
N GLU A 187 -12.25 -15.70 11.88
CA GLU A 187 -13.60 -16.16 12.19
C GLU A 187 -14.43 -15.18 13.03
N ASP A 188 -13.80 -14.22 13.70
CA ASP A 188 -14.48 -13.28 14.61
C ASP A 188 -14.40 -11.82 14.16
N ASP A 189 -13.84 -11.59 12.98
CA ASP A 189 -13.62 -10.26 12.39
C ASP A 189 -14.92 -9.54 11.99
N PHE A 190 -15.99 -10.29 11.73
CA PHE A 190 -17.31 -9.73 11.43
C PHE A 190 -18.02 -9.31 12.71
N ARG A 191 -17.34 -8.47 13.50
CA ARG A 191 -17.80 -7.95 14.77
C ARG A 191 -18.45 -6.58 14.58
N THR A 192 -19.73 -6.48 14.91
CA THR A 192 -20.48 -5.23 14.79
C THR A 192 -19.94 -4.16 15.73
N ARG A 193 -20.34 -2.90 15.51
CA ARG A 193 -19.99 -1.78 16.40
C ARG A 193 -20.43 -1.97 17.85
N GLN A 194 -21.44 -2.82 18.10
CA GLN A 194 -21.91 -3.21 19.43
C GLN A 194 -21.15 -4.40 20.02
N GLY A 195 -20.18 -4.95 19.29
CA GLY A 195 -19.33 -6.06 19.72
C GLY A 195 -19.87 -7.46 19.39
N GLN A 196 -20.96 -7.57 18.62
CA GLN A 196 -21.55 -8.88 18.28
C GLN A 196 -20.89 -9.47 17.02
N VAL A 197 -20.46 -10.73 17.08
CA VAL A 197 -19.97 -11.45 15.90
C VAL A 197 -21.16 -11.93 15.08
N VAL A 198 -21.20 -11.60 13.79
CA VAL A 198 -22.26 -11.96 12.86
C VAL A 198 -21.71 -12.68 11.63
N SER A 199 -22.52 -13.51 10.98
CA SER A 199 -22.10 -14.24 9.77
C SER A 199 -22.51 -13.53 8.47
N SER A 200 -23.15 -12.37 8.55
CA SER A 200 -23.65 -11.63 7.38
C SER A 200 -22.83 -10.37 7.20
N ASP A 201 -22.11 -10.31 6.08
CA ASP A 201 -21.29 -9.17 5.63
C ASP A 201 -22.11 -7.88 5.61
N VAL A 202 -23.39 -7.98 5.22
CA VAL A 202 -24.35 -6.87 5.16
C VAL A 202 -24.69 -6.35 6.55
N VAL A 203 -24.98 -7.23 7.51
CA VAL A 203 -25.29 -6.83 8.88
C VAL A 203 -24.04 -6.25 9.55
N PHE A 204 -22.90 -6.89 9.34
CA PHE A 204 -21.60 -6.44 9.83
C PHE A 204 -21.28 -5.03 9.33
N ALA A 205 -21.26 -4.81 8.02
CA ALA A 205 -20.81 -3.56 7.46
C ALA A 205 -21.79 -2.40 7.69
N ASN A 206 -23.10 -2.64 7.63
CA ASN A 206 -24.09 -1.61 7.99
C ASN A 206 -23.98 -1.16 9.46
N SER A 207 -23.46 -2.00 10.36
CA SER A 207 -23.22 -1.59 11.75
C SER A 207 -22.09 -0.54 11.88
N TRP A 208 -21.24 -0.42 10.86
CA TRP A 208 -20.10 0.50 10.77
C TRP A 208 -20.36 1.71 9.86
N LYS A 209 -21.62 1.95 9.48
CA LYS A 209 -22.04 3.15 8.75
C LYS A 209 -21.80 4.42 9.58
N VAL A 210 -21.27 5.47 8.95
CA VAL A 210 -21.05 6.78 9.58
C VAL A 210 -22.40 7.42 9.90
N SER A 211 -22.54 7.96 11.11
CA SER A 211 -23.79 8.61 11.54
C SER A 211 -23.91 10.01 10.93
N GLY A 212 -25.09 10.34 10.39
CA GLY A 212 -25.34 11.66 9.78
C GLY A 212 -24.79 11.82 8.37
N ASP A 213 -24.66 10.72 7.63
CA ASP A 213 -24.26 10.75 6.22
C ASP A 213 -25.41 11.25 5.33
N ASP A 214 -25.21 12.40 4.69
CA ASP A 214 -26.17 13.08 3.81
C ASP A 214 -25.95 12.74 2.32
N GLU A 215 -25.09 11.75 2.00
CA GLU A 215 -24.83 11.33 0.62
C GLU A 215 -26.11 10.88 -0.11
N PRO A 216 -26.44 11.47 -1.28
CA PRO A 216 -27.64 11.11 -2.03
C PRO A 216 -27.62 9.64 -2.44
N GLY A 217 -28.61 8.86 -2.00
CA GLY A 217 -28.71 7.42 -2.28
C GLY A 217 -28.16 6.53 -1.16
N CYS A 218 -27.88 7.09 0.02
CA CYS A 218 -27.46 6.37 1.22
C CYS A 218 -28.61 5.61 1.94
N ASP A 219 -29.35 4.81 1.17
CA ASP A 219 -30.35 3.84 1.60
C ASP A 219 -29.99 2.45 1.04
N VAL A 220 -30.39 1.36 1.72
CA VAL A 220 -30.14 -0.02 1.25
C VAL A 220 -30.97 -0.25 -0.03
N GLN A 221 -30.39 0.02 -1.19
CA GLN A 221 -31.09 -0.17 -2.47
C GLN A 221 -31.22 -1.65 -2.85
N CYS A 222 -30.29 -2.50 -2.38
CA CYS A 222 -30.34 -3.96 -2.50
C CYS A 222 -29.21 -4.60 -1.65
N SER A 223 -29.27 -5.92 -1.40
CA SER A 223 -28.26 -6.65 -0.59
C SER A 223 -27.84 -7.97 -1.25
N GLY A 224 -26.53 -8.24 -1.29
CA GLY A 224 -25.96 -9.50 -1.78
C GLY A 224 -26.08 -9.70 -3.31
N LEU A 225 -26.03 -10.97 -3.75
CA LEU A 225 -26.14 -11.39 -5.17
C LEU A 225 -27.41 -10.91 -5.90
N ALA A 226 -28.37 -10.30 -5.20
CA ALA A 226 -29.60 -9.76 -5.76
C ALA A 226 -29.43 -8.40 -6.46
N CYS A 227 -28.34 -7.67 -6.19
CA CYS A 227 -28.07 -6.34 -6.77
C CYS A 227 -27.63 -6.37 -8.24
N ALA A 228 -27.08 -7.49 -8.71
CA ALA A 228 -26.69 -7.70 -10.09
C ALA A 228 -26.97 -9.15 -10.48
N GLY A 229 -28.17 -9.40 -10.97
CA GLY A 229 -28.51 -10.68 -11.56
C GLY A 229 -27.78 -10.83 -12.89
N CYS A 230 -26.54 -11.33 -12.86
CA CYS A 230 -25.92 -11.88 -14.07
C CYS A 230 -26.93 -12.81 -14.74
N THR A 231 -27.18 -12.62 -16.04
CA THR A 231 -27.85 -13.69 -16.79
C THR A 231 -26.96 -14.93 -16.76
N ALA A 232 -27.54 -16.13 -16.91
CA ALA A 232 -26.75 -17.36 -16.97
C ALA A 232 -25.64 -17.31 -18.03
N ALA A 233 -25.89 -16.60 -19.15
CA ALA A 233 -24.90 -16.36 -20.19
C ALA A 233 -23.74 -15.46 -19.73
N GLN A 234 -24.02 -14.36 -19.01
CA GLN A 234 -22.97 -13.50 -18.43
C GLN A 234 -22.16 -14.24 -17.37
N THR A 235 -22.82 -15.00 -16.49
CA THR A 235 -22.13 -15.82 -15.49
C THR A 235 -21.17 -16.80 -16.16
N ALA A 236 -21.62 -17.51 -17.21
CA ALA A 236 -20.79 -18.44 -17.95
C ALA A 236 -19.64 -17.73 -18.70
N LEU A 237 -19.88 -16.55 -19.25
CA LEU A 237 -18.85 -15.73 -19.90
C LEU A 237 -17.77 -15.30 -18.90
N TYR A 238 -18.15 -14.72 -17.77
CA TYR A 238 -17.18 -14.18 -16.82
C TYR A 238 -16.52 -15.25 -15.94
N ARG A 239 -17.13 -16.43 -15.78
CA ARG A 239 -16.46 -17.59 -15.12
C ARG A 239 -15.44 -18.31 -16.00
N ASN A 240 -15.33 -17.98 -17.28
CA ASN A 240 -14.35 -18.68 -18.13
C ASN A 240 -12.89 -18.26 -17.81
N SER A 241 -11.93 -19.04 -18.31
CA SER A 241 -10.50 -18.83 -18.07
C SER A 241 -9.91 -17.56 -18.70
N ALA A 242 -10.65 -16.88 -19.57
CA ALA A 242 -10.25 -15.58 -20.12
C ALA A 242 -10.67 -14.41 -19.22
N HIS A 243 -11.53 -14.66 -18.22
CA HIS A 243 -11.97 -13.69 -17.22
C HIS A 243 -11.63 -14.22 -15.82
N CYS A 244 -12.62 -14.42 -14.94
CA CYS A 244 -12.42 -14.76 -13.55
C CYS A 244 -11.98 -16.21 -13.33
N GLY A 245 -12.30 -17.12 -14.25
CA GLY A 245 -11.93 -18.54 -14.14
C GLY A 245 -10.42 -18.79 -14.18
N ILE A 246 -9.61 -17.79 -14.53
CA ILE A 246 -8.15 -17.89 -14.40
C ILE A 246 -7.71 -18.07 -12.93
N LEU A 247 -8.49 -17.56 -11.98
CA LEU A 247 -8.22 -17.66 -10.54
C LEU A 247 -8.36 -19.08 -10.00
N GLU A 248 -9.21 -19.92 -10.61
CA GLU A 248 -9.43 -21.31 -10.17
C GLU A 248 -8.69 -22.35 -11.03
N ASN A 249 -8.00 -21.92 -12.08
CA ASN A 249 -7.27 -22.82 -12.96
C ASN A 249 -6.11 -23.49 -12.21
N SER A 250 -6.23 -24.81 -11.96
CA SER A 250 -5.25 -25.62 -11.23
C SER A 250 -3.87 -25.74 -11.91
N THR A 251 -3.76 -25.33 -13.17
CA THR A 251 -2.50 -25.25 -13.93
C THR A 251 -2.14 -23.82 -14.32
N GLY A 252 -2.93 -22.85 -13.85
CA GLY A 252 -2.79 -21.44 -14.17
C GLY A 252 -1.78 -20.71 -13.26
N PRO A 253 -1.63 -19.40 -13.46
CA PRO A 253 -0.60 -18.61 -12.77
C PRO A 253 -0.79 -18.53 -11.25
N PHE A 254 -2.02 -18.79 -10.79
CA PHE A 254 -2.44 -18.71 -9.40
C PHE A 254 -2.45 -20.05 -8.68
N ALA A 255 -2.15 -21.17 -9.37
CA ALA A 255 -2.29 -22.52 -8.83
C ALA A 255 -1.53 -22.77 -7.52
N GLY A 256 -0.33 -22.17 -7.36
CA GLY A 256 0.46 -22.28 -6.13
C GLY A 256 -0.21 -21.65 -4.90
N CYS A 257 -1.19 -20.78 -5.12
CA CYS A 257 -1.90 -20.08 -4.06
C CYS A 257 -3.05 -20.87 -3.45
N HIS A 258 -3.68 -21.75 -4.24
CA HIS A 258 -5.01 -22.30 -3.94
C HIS A 258 -5.08 -23.05 -2.61
N GLN A 259 -3.97 -23.62 -2.15
CA GLN A 259 -3.88 -24.33 -0.87
C GLN A 259 -4.00 -23.39 0.33
N HIS A 260 -3.44 -22.18 0.24
CA HIS A 260 -3.46 -21.19 1.31
C HIS A 260 -4.65 -20.24 1.18
N LEU A 261 -5.04 -19.94 -0.06
CA LEU A 261 -6.11 -19.02 -0.40
C LEU A 261 -7.07 -19.67 -1.40
N PRO A 262 -8.12 -20.36 -0.96
CA PRO A 262 -9.10 -20.96 -1.86
C PRO A 262 -9.72 -19.91 -2.80
N PRO A 263 -9.73 -20.12 -4.14
CA PRO A 263 -10.10 -19.08 -5.10
C PRO A 263 -11.61 -18.84 -5.26
N GLY A 264 -12.46 -19.74 -4.76
CA GLY A 264 -13.90 -19.75 -5.07
C GLY A 264 -14.62 -18.42 -4.78
N SER A 265 -14.42 -17.84 -3.60
CA SER A 265 -15.02 -16.55 -3.24
C SER A 265 -14.51 -15.39 -4.09
N PHE A 266 -13.22 -15.41 -4.48
CA PHE A 266 -12.63 -14.42 -5.37
C PHE A 266 -13.16 -14.53 -6.80
N VAL A 267 -13.39 -15.76 -7.30
CA VAL A 267 -14.06 -16.00 -8.59
C VAL A 267 -15.48 -15.44 -8.56
N ASP A 268 -16.24 -15.76 -7.51
CA ASP A 268 -17.63 -15.33 -7.36
C ASP A 268 -17.74 -13.79 -7.33
N SER A 269 -16.81 -13.14 -6.62
CA SER A 269 -16.68 -11.68 -6.56
C SER A 269 -16.34 -11.06 -7.91
N CYS A 270 -15.32 -11.58 -8.57
CA CYS A 270 -14.90 -11.10 -9.89
C CYS A 270 -16.03 -11.20 -10.92
N VAL A 271 -16.80 -12.30 -10.90
CA VAL A 271 -17.94 -12.50 -11.81
C VAL A 271 -19.03 -11.47 -11.53
N TYR A 272 -19.34 -11.26 -10.25
CA TYR A 272 -20.31 -10.26 -9.82
C TYR A 272 -19.89 -8.85 -10.28
N ASP A 273 -18.65 -8.44 -10.02
CA ASP A 273 -18.14 -7.12 -10.40
C ASP A 273 -18.19 -6.91 -11.91
N LEU A 274 -17.85 -7.93 -12.71
CA LEU A 274 -17.99 -7.86 -14.16
C LEU A 274 -19.44 -7.79 -14.61
N CYS A 275 -20.39 -8.35 -13.87
CA CYS A 275 -21.81 -8.20 -14.19
C CYS A 275 -22.30 -6.78 -13.92
N VAL A 276 -21.94 -6.19 -12.78
CA VAL A 276 -22.25 -4.78 -12.47
C VAL A 276 -21.58 -3.85 -13.48
N GLY A 277 -20.31 -4.11 -13.78
CA GLY A 277 -19.50 -3.31 -14.68
C GLY A 277 -19.67 -3.60 -16.17
N GLY A 278 -20.62 -4.46 -16.56
CA GLY A 278 -20.87 -4.80 -17.96
C GLY A 278 -19.68 -5.41 -18.70
N GLY A 279 -18.77 -6.10 -17.99
CA GLY A 279 -17.57 -6.73 -18.53
C GLY A 279 -16.40 -5.79 -18.72
N TYR A 280 -16.40 -4.62 -18.07
CA TYR A 280 -15.31 -3.65 -18.19
C TYR A 280 -13.97 -4.25 -17.73
N GLN A 281 -13.00 -4.32 -18.65
CA GLN A 281 -11.74 -5.03 -18.43
C GLN A 281 -10.94 -4.55 -17.20
N PRO A 282 -10.87 -3.24 -16.86
CA PRO A 282 -10.19 -2.80 -15.64
C PRO A 282 -10.73 -3.41 -14.35
N ILE A 283 -12.02 -3.73 -14.28
CA ILE A 283 -12.62 -4.43 -13.13
C ILE A 283 -12.08 -5.85 -13.03
N LEU A 284 -12.02 -6.59 -14.15
CA LEU A 284 -11.37 -7.91 -14.19
C LEU A 284 -9.93 -7.80 -13.67
N CYS A 285 -9.17 -6.84 -14.21
CA CYS A 285 -7.76 -6.70 -13.87
C CYS A 285 -7.54 -6.34 -12.40
N GLN A 286 -8.44 -5.57 -11.81
CA GLN A 286 -8.40 -5.28 -10.38
C GLN A 286 -8.68 -6.54 -9.56
N ALA A 287 -9.72 -7.30 -9.89
CA ALA A 287 -10.04 -8.54 -9.18
C ALA A 287 -8.89 -9.57 -9.25
N LEU A 288 -8.27 -9.73 -10.42
CA LEU A 288 -7.09 -10.59 -10.58
C LEU A 288 -5.88 -10.09 -9.78
N ASN A 289 -5.64 -8.78 -9.77
CA ASN A 289 -4.55 -8.17 -9.01
C ASN A 289 -4.71 -8.36 -7.49
N VAL A 290 -5.95 -8.32 -6.99
CA VAL A 290 -6.21 -8.54 -5.57
C VAL A 290 -5.83 -9.96 -5.16
N TYR A 291 -6.26 -10.98 -5.91
CA TYR A 291 -5.89 -12.35 -5.62
C TYR A 291 -4.37 -12.55 -5.71
N SER A 292 -3.72 -11.95 -6.72
CA SER A 292 -2.25 -11.92 -6.84
C SER A 292 -1.59 -11.34 -5.59
N SER A 293 -2.07 -10.17 -5.13
CA SER A 293 -1.52 -9.46 -3.97
C SER A 293 -1.72 -10.23 -2.66
N GLN A 294 -2.88 -10.86 -2.47
CA GLN A 294 -3.16 -11.71 -1.31
C GLN A 294 -2.28 -12.96 -1.30
N CYS A 295 -1.99 -13.49 -2.49
CA CYS A 295 -1.04 -14.58 -2.63
C CYS A 295 0.38 -14.19 -2.17
N GLN A 296 0.84 -13.03 -2.65
CA GLN A 296 2.16 -12.49 -2.30
C GLN A 296 2.29 -12.18 -0.81
N GLN A 297 1.21 -11.68 -0.18
CA GLN A 297 1.15 -11.46 1.27
C GLN A 297 1.30 -12.74 2.08
N ASN A 298 0.84 -13.88 1.55
CA ASN A 298 1.06 -15.20 2.13
C ASN A 298 2.44 -15.79 1.77
N GLY A 299 3.36 -14.97 1.23
CA GLY A 299 4.71 -15.39 0.86
C GLY A 299 4.79 -16.23 -0.42
N ILE A 300 3.70 -16.32 -1.18
CA ILE A 300 3.61 -17.14 -2.40
C ILE A 300 3.66 -16.20 -3.59
N GLN A 301 4.68 -16.34 -4.44
CA GLN A 301 4.78 -15.55 -5.67
C GLN A 301 4.00 -16.24 -6.81
N PRO A 302 2.92 -15.62 -7.34
CA PRO A 302 2.20 -16.13 -8.49
C PRO A 302 3.10 -16.12 -9.74
N GLN A 303 2.78 -16.97 -10.71
CA GLN A 303 3.38 -16.83 -12.04
C GLN A 303 2.81 -15.60 -12.75
N SER A 304 3.49 -15.15 -13.82
CA SER A 304 3.03 -14.00 -14.60
C SER A 304 1.64 -14.24 -15.18
N TRP A 305 0.65 -13.48 -14.71
CA TRP A 305 -0.75 -13.59 -15.14
C TRP A 305 -1.14 -12.51 -16.16
N ARG A 306 -0.49 -11.34 -16.12
CA ARG A 306 -0.63 -10.25 -17.09
C ARG A 306 0.05 -10.60 -18.41
N ARG A 307 -0.62 -10.31 -19.53
CA ARG A 307 -0.13 -10.57 -20.90
C ARG A 307 -0.85 -9.68 -21.91
N PRO A 308 -0.33 -9.52 -23.14
CA PRO A 308 -1.05 -8.79 -24.19
C PRO A 308 -2.48 -9.31 -24.36
N GLY A 309 -3.45 -8.40 -24.29
CA GLY A 309 -4.88 -8.71 -24.33
C GLY A 309 -5.50 -9.23 -23.03
N LEU A 310 -4.73 -9.43 -21.95
CA LEU A 310 -5.25 -9.66 -20.61
C LEU A 310 -4.46 -8.86 -19.58
N CYS A 311 -5.02 -7.72 -19.19
CA CYS A 311 -4.52 -6.90 -18.08
C CYS A 311 -3.06 -6.45 -18.24
N GLU A 312 -2.66 -6.24 -19.49
CA GLU A 312 -1.38 -5.63 -19.84
C GLU A 312 -1.27 -4.25 -19.19
N ILE A 313 -0.15 -3.99 -18.53
CA ILE A 313 0.23 -2.66 -18.07
C ILE A 313 1.19 -2.08 -19.10
N PRO A 314 0.73 -1.19 -19.99
CA PRO A 314 1.61 -0.51 -20.93
C PRO A 314 2.51 0.45 -20.16
N CYS A 315 3.82 0.22 -20.23
CA CYS A 315 4.79 1.09 -19.60
C CYS A 315 5.26 2.21 -20.55
N PRO A 316 5.55 3.41 -20.03
CA PRO A 316 6.11 4.50 -20.82
C PRO A 316 7.39 4.10 -21.57
N ALA A 317 7.77 4.89 -22.57
CA ALA A 317 9.03 4.69 -23.27
C ALA A 317 10.21 4.61 -22.27
N ASN A 318 11.15 3.70 -22.56
CA ASN A 318 12.32 3.43 -21.72
C ASN A 318 12.00 2.86 -20.31
N SER A 319 10.85 2.21 -20.17
CA SER A 319 10.49 1.44 -18.99
C SER A 319 9.87 0.11 -19.36
N HIS A 320 9.76 -0.79 -18.40
CA HIS A 320 9.13 -2.09 -18.57
C HIS A 320 8.35 -2.48 -17.32
N TYR A 321 7.41 -3.40 -17.49
CA TYR A 321 6.60 -3.91 -16.39
C TYR A 321 7.37 -4.93 -15.56
N GLU A 322 7.30 -4.79 -14.24
CA GLU A 322 7.77 -5.79 -13.29
C GLU A 322 6.68 -6.11 -12.28
N ALA A 323 6.44 -7.40 -12.03
CA ALA A 323 5.45 -7.86 -11.04
C ALA A 323 5.89 -7.64 -9.58
N GLN A 324 7.18 -7.42 -9.36
CA GLN A 324 7.80 -7.07 -8.08
C GLN A 324 8.74 -5.88 -8.32
N GLY A 325 8.21 -4.80 -8.89
CA GLY A 325 8.98 -3.59 -9.10
C GLY A 325 9.25 -2.88 -7.78
N THR A 326 10.40 -2.22 -7.68
CA THR A 326 10.79 -1.48 -6.48
C THR A 326 9.76 -0.42 -6.09
N GLY A 327 9.44 -0.35 -4.80
CA GLY A 327 8.60 0.73 -4.26
C GLY A 327 9.26 2.12 -4.28
N CYS A 328 10.57 2.18 -4.51
CA CYS A 328 11.37 3.42 -4.51
C CYS A 328 12.11 3.58 -5.84
N PRO A 329 11.41 3.84 -6.96
CA PRO A 329 12.03 3.98 -8.25
C PRO A 329 13.09 5.08 -8.24
N SER A 330 14.22 4.87 -8.91
CA SER A 330 15.25 5.91 -9.12
C SER A 330 14.63 7.12 -9.80
N THR A 331 14.71 8.28 -9.17
CA THR A 331 14.15 9.54 -9.70
C THR A 331 15.25 10.53 -10.05
N CYS A 332 14.91 11.58 -10.80
CA CYS A 332 15.84 12.69 -11.05
C CYS A 332 16.27 13.44 -9.78
N VAL A 333 15.44 13.43 -8.73
CA VAL A 333 15.76 14.09 -7.46
C VAL A 333 16.62 13.19 -6.57
N ASN A 334 16.35 11.89 -6.58
CA ASN A 334 17.10 10.89 -5.85
C ASN A 334 17.39 9.68 -6.76
N PRO A 335 18.51 9.67 -7.49
CA PRO A 335 18.88 8.56 -8.37
C PRO A 335 19.16 7.24 -7.64
N ASN A 336 19.51 7.34 -6.36
CA ASN A 336 19.90 6.22 -5.51
C ASN A 336 18.76 5.73 -4.59
N SER A 337 17.51 6.12 -4.85
CA SER A 337 16.35 5.76 -4.01
C SER A 337 16.07 4.26 -3.94
N THR A 338 16.59 3.47 -4.89
CA THR A 338 16.47 2.00 -4.88
C THR A 338 17.34 1.35 -3.81
N TYR A 339 18.44 1.99 -3.39
CA TYR A 339 19.27 1.49 -2.31
C TYR A 339 18.57 1.71 -0.97
N ASN A 340 18.43 0.65 -0.18
CA ASN A 340 17.72 0.69 1.12
C ASN A 340 16.29 1.23 1.00
N CYS A 341 15.54 0.81 -0.03
CA CYS A 341 14.16 1.22 -0.22
C CYS A 341 13.27 0.79 0.96
N PRO A 342 12.59 1.71 1.68
CA PRO A 342 11.67 1.38 2.77
C PRO A 342 10.30 0.85 2.34
N LEU A 343 10.01 0.86 1.05
CA LEU A 343 8.71 0.50 0.53
C LEU A 343 8.76 -0.94 0.00
N PRO A 344 7.72 -1.76 0.27
CA PRO A 344 7.64 -3.10 -0.27
C PRO A 344 7.57 -3.06 -1.80
N ASP A 345 8.08 -4.10 -2.44
CA ASP A 345 7.94 -4.27 -3.88
C ASP A 345 6.46 -4.39 -4.26
N GLN A 346 6.11 -3.77 -5.39
CA GLN A 346 4.76 -3.75 -5.93
C GLN A 346 4.82 -3.85 -7.45
N GLU A 347 3.74 -4.34 -8.07
CA GLU A 347 3.60 -4.30 -9.52
C GLU A 347 3.76 -2.85 -10.01
N SER A 348 4.74 -2.58 -10.86
CA SER A 348 4.97 -1.23 -11.38
C SER A 348 5.72 -1.24 -12.72
N CYS A 349 5.73 -0.09 -13.37
CA CYS A 349 6.65 0.17 -14.47
C CYS A 349 7.97 0.68 -13.92
N VAL A 350 9.04 -0.04 -14.18
CA VAL A 350 10.40 0.28 -13.72
C VAL A 350 11.19 0.86 -14.89
N CYS A 351 11.91 1.96 -14.64
CA CYS A 351 12.78 2.55 -15.66
C CYS A 351 13.90 1.58 -16.03
N ASN A 352 14.20 1.49 -17.32
CA ASN A 352 15.31 0.68 -17.80
C ASN A 352 16.65 1.24 -17.26
N SER A 353 17.66 0.37 -17.16
CA SER A 353 19.00 0.78 -16.73
C SER A 353 19.52 1.98 -17.53
N GLY A 354 19.96 3.03 -16.82
CA GLY A 354 20.43 4.29 -17.39
C GLY A 354 19.35 5.39 -17.52
N TYR A 355 18.11 5.08 -17.16
CA TYR A 355 16.99 6.04 -17.15
C TYR A 355 16.51 6.31 -15.72
N LEU A 356 16.06 7.54 -15.49
CA LEU A 356 15.52 8.02 -14.21
C LEU A 356 14.07 8.47 -14.38
N LEU A 357 13.25 8.23 -13.36
CA LEU A 357 11.87 8.69 -13.34
C LEU A 357 11.81 10.21 -13.17
N SER A 358 11.19 10.87 -14.15
CA SER A 358 11.02 12.33 -14.24
C SER A 358 9.58 12.66 -14.59
N GLY A 359 8.78 13.08 -13.60
CA GLY A 359 7.39 13.51 -13.84
C GLY A 359 6.50 12.47 -14.54
N GLY A 360 6.70 11.18 -14.23
CA GLY A 360 5.94 10.04 -14.77
C GLY A 360 6.52 9.38 -16.02
N VAL A 361 7.67 9.83 -16.52
CA VAL A 361 8.36 9.22 -17.67
C VAL A 361 9.83 8.90 -17.35
N CYS A 362 10.39 7.89 -18.01
CA CYS A 362 11.78 7.50 -17.82
C CYS A 362 12.67 8.22 -18.84
N VAL A 363 13.56 9.07 -18.34
CA VAL A 363 14.44 9.92 -19.15
C VAL A 363 15.91 9.65 -18.84
N PRO A 364 16.83 9.86 -19.78
CA PRO A 364 18.26 9.86 -19.48
C PRO A 364 18.60 10.89 -18.40
N HIS A 365 19.66 10.67 -17.63
CA HIS A 365 20.10 11.63 -16.60
C HIS A 365 20.30 13.06 -17.13
N ALA A 366 20.75 13.20 -18.39
CA ALA A 366 20.89 14.51 -19.03
C ALA A 366 19.56 15.27 -19.17
N ASP A 367 18.44 14.55 -19.29
CA ASP A 367 17.12 15.13 -19.53
C ASP A 367 16.30 15.26 -18.24
N CYS A 368 16.95 15.17 -17.08
CA CYS A 368 16.30 15.27 -15.80
C CYS A 368 15.64 16.64 -15.57
N GLY A 369 14.45 16.61 -14.98
CA GLY A 369 13.77 17.80 -14.49
C GLY A 369 14.39 18.32 -13.19
N CYS A 370 13.91 19.47 -12.74
CA CYS A 370 14.49 20.25 -11.66
C CYS A 370 13.57 20.26 -10.45
N SER A 371 14.13 20.05 -9.26
CA SER A 371 13.44 20.42 -8.01
C SER A 371 13.83 21.84 -7.63
N PHE A 372 12.85 22.73 -7.53
CA PHE A 372 13.06 24.14 -7.20
C PHE A 372 11.93 24.63 -6.30
N GLU A 373 12.28 25.28 -5.17
CA GLU A 373 11.33 25.83 -4.18
C GLU A 373 10.21 24.81 -3.79
N GLY A 374 10.61 23.55 -3.56
CA GLY A 374 9.71 22.47 -3.13
C GLY A 374 8.88 21.83 -4.24
N HIS A 375 9.11 22.19 -5.50
CA HIS A 375 8.31 21.76 -6.64
C HIS A 375 9.14 21.17 -7.76
N TYR A 376 8.56 20.25 -8.50
CA TYR A 376 9.22 19.58 -9.62
C TYR A 376 8.80 20.19 -10.96
N TYR A 377 9.78 20.53 -11.77
CA TYR A 377 9.60 21.09 -13.12
C TYR A 377 10.26 20.16 -14.14
N ARG A 378 9.63 19.99 -15.31
CA ARG A 378 10.20 19.17 -16.37
C ARG A 378 11.39 19.87 -17.04
N SER A 379 12.32 19.10 -17.59
CA SER A 379 13.42 19.68 -18.37
C SER A 379 12.87 20.49 -19.55
N GLY A 380 13.37 21.71 -19.74
CA GLY A 380 12.90 22.67 -20.74
C GLY A 380 11.71 23.52 -20.30
N GLU A 381 11.09 23.23 -19.16
CA GLU A 381 9.96 24.01 -18.65
C GLU A 381 10.42 25.42 -18.24
N THR A 382 9.64 26.43 -18.64
CA THR A 382 9.87 27.83 -18.29
C THR A 382 8.65 28.39 -17.59
N VAL A 383 8.85 28.95 -16.41
CA VAL A 383 7.78 29.48 -15.55
C VAL A 383 8.10 30.91 -15.11
N ILE A 384 7.06 31.69 -14.88
CA ILE A 384 7.16 33.02 -14.26
C ILE A 384 6.65 32.90 -12.83
N LEU A 385 7.49 33.31 -11.88
CA LEU A 385 7.29 33.17 -10.45
C LEU A 385 7.20 34.55 -9.79
N ASP A 386 6.87 34.54 -8.49
CA ASP A 386 6.62 35.69 -7.62
C ASP A 386 5.31 36.44 -7.85
N ALA A 387 4.84 37.13 -6.81
CA ALA A 387 3.56 37.84 -6.83
C ALA A 387 3.49 38.98 -7.86
N ASP A 388 4.65 39.49 -8.27
CA ASP A 388 4.85 40.59 -9.21
C ASP A 388 5.32 40.11 -10.59
N CYS A 389 5.31 38.81 -10.86
CA CYS A 389 5.94 38.20 -12.05
C CYS A 389 7.45 38.54 -12.15
N GLY A 390 8.10 38.78 -11.01
CA GLY A 390 9.45 39.35 -10.90
C GLY A 390 10.58 38.43 -11.37
N ARG A 391 10.32 37.12 -11.53
CA ARG A 391 11.33 36.14 -11.96
C ARG A 391 10.80 35.24 -13.06
N ARG A 392 11.61 35.04 -14.10
CA ARG A 392 11.44 33.98 -15.09
C ARG A 392 12.48 32.90 -14.82
N CYS A 393 12.03 31.67 -14.65
CA CYS A 393 12.88 30.53 -14.34
C CYS A 393 12.74 29.46 -15.41
N THR A 394 13.85 28.86 -15.83
CA THR A 394 13.89 27.76 -16.80
C THR A 394 14.64 26.59 -16.20
N CYS A 395 14.04 25.41 -16.27
CA CYS A 395 14.66 24.16 -15.87
C CYS A 395 15.50 23.57 -17.01
N SER A 396 16.76 23.27 -16.76
CA SER A 396 17.64 22.62 -17.73
C SER A 396 18.68 21.74 -17.04
N TYR A 397 18.80 20.48 -17.47
CA TYR A 397 19.76 19.50 -16.96
C TYR A 397 19.74 19.34 -15.43
N GLY A 398 18.55 19.28 -14.83
CA GLY A 398 18.37 19.18 -13.37
C GLY A 398 18.63 20.47 -12.57
N SER A 399 19.02 21.57 -13.23
CA SER A 399 19.26 22.86 -12.59
C SER A 399 18.23 23.90 -13.01
N MET A 400 17.68 24.62 -12.03
CA MET A 400 16.83 25.78 -12.29
C MET A 400 17.67 27.03 -12.45
N THR A 401 17.48 27.76 -13.55
CA THR A 401 18.13 29.07 -13.77
C THR A 401 17.05 30.15 -13.84
N CYS A 402 17.18 31.20 -13.02
CA CYS A 402 16.22 32.29 -12.96
C CYS A 402 16.87 33.63 -13.35
N SER A 403 16.10 34.48 -14.03
CA SER A 403 16.45 35.86 -14.35
C SER A 403 15.32 36.81 -13.94
N SER A 404 15.67 38.06 -13.64
CA SER A 404 14.68 39.11 -13.39
C SER A 404 13.72 39.25 -14.57
N HIS A 405 12.44 39.44 -14.29
CA HIS A 405 11.37 39.55 -15.27
C HIS A 405 10.35 40.61 -14.85
N SER A 406 9.68 41.21 -15.83
CA SER A 406 8.57 42.14 -15.62
C SER A 406 7.61 42.04 -16.80
N CYS A 407 6.31 42.13 -16.54
CA CYS A 407 5.32 42.23 -17.62
C CYS A 407 5.51 43.53 -18.42
N GLY A 408 5.11 43.52 -19.70
CA GLY A 408 5.19 44.69 -20.57
C GLY A 408 4.30 45.85 -20.09
N GLN A 409 4.55 47.07 -20.59
CA GLN A 409 3.82 48.29 -20.16
C GLN A 409 2.30 48.25 -20.40
N HIS A 410 1.82 47.31 -21.22
CA HIS A 410 0.39 47.09 -21.51
C HIS A 410 -0.11 45.73 -21.04
N GLU A 411 0.67 45.01 -20.23
CA GLU A 411 0.30 43.70 -19.71
C GLU A 411 0.01 43.76 -18.21
N SER A 412 -0.99 43.02 -17.78
CA SER A 412 -1.31 42.82 -16.36
C SER A 412 -0.81 41.46 -15.90
N SER A 413 -0.30 41.40 -14.67
CA SER A 413 0.14 40.18 -14.01
C SER A 413 -1.05 39.45 -13.41
N HIS A 414 -1.27 38.20 -13.82
CA HIS A 414 -2.27 37.32 -13.20
C HIS A 414 -1.58 36.08 -12.64
N CYS A 415 -1.76 35.84 -11.34
CA CYS A 415 -1.12 34.74 -10.62
C CYS A 415 -2.16 33.76 -10.11
N VAL A 416 -1.91 32.47 -10.29
CA VAL A 416 -2.73 31.39 -9.74
C VAL A 416 -1.97 30.78 -8.57
N PHE A 417 -2.66 30.67 -7.43
CA PHE A 417 -2.19 29.87 -6.30
C PHE A 417 -2.59 28.41 -6.52
N LEU A 418 -1.66 27.64 -7.04
CA LEU A 418 -1.54 26.22 -6.72
C LEU A 418 -0.22 26.11 -5.92
N PRO A 419 0.31 24.94 -5.51
CA PRO A 419 1.31 24.92 -4.43
C PRO A 419 2.61 25.74 -4.75
N VAL A 420 2.83 26.15 -6.01
CA VAL A 420 3.62 27.34 -6.41
C VAL A 420 2.73 28.46 -6.96
N ARG A 421 3.07 29.72 -6.67
CA ARG A 421 2.55 30.88 -7.40
C ARG A 421 3.11 30.91 -8.82
N LEU A 422 2.33 30.40 -9.77
CA LEU A 422 2.60 30.53 -11.20
C LEU A 422 1.88 31.77 -11.73
N CYS A 423 2.61 32.61 -12.47
CA CYS A 423 2.06 33.84 -13.01
C CYS A 423 2.20 33.92 -14.53
N HIS A 424 1.30 34.67 -15.15
CA HIS A 424 1.30 34.95 -16.58
C HIS A 424 1.06 36.46 -16.79
N CYS A 425 1.69 37.01 -17.83
CA CYS A 425 1.41 38.36 -18.30
C CYS A 425 0.37 38.29 -19.41
N TYR A 426 -0.72 39.04 -19.27
CA TYR A 426 -1.79 39.13 -20.26
C TYR A 426 -1.92 40.56 -20.76
N LEU A 427 -2.19 40.73 -22.06
CA LEU A 427 -2.53 42.05 -22.60
C LEU A 427 -3.75 42.61 -21.86
N SER A 428 -3.58 43.80 -21.30
CA SER A 428 -4.64 44.55 -20.64
C SER A 428 -5.57 45.06 -21.74
N VAL A 429 -6.79 44.54 -21.79
CA VAL A 429 -7.85 45.02 -22.71
C VAL A 429 -8.57 46.21 -22.09
#